data_AF-A0A530M0Y2-F1
#
_entry.id   AF-A0A530M0Y2-F1
#
_cell.length_a   1.000
_cell.length_b   1.000
_cell.length_c   1.000
_cell.angle_alpha   90.00
_cell.angle_beta   90.00
_cell.angle_gamma   90.00
#
_symmetry.space_group_name_H-M   'P 1'
#
loop_
_entity.id
_entity.type
_entity.pdbx_description
1 polymer ?
#
loop_
_entity_poly.entity_id
_entity_poly.type
_entity_poly.pdbx_seq_one_letter_code
_entity_poly.pdbx_strand_id
1 'polypeptide(L)'
;LMERLIVEGAIALPYAARDLDEQAAAALVSAMRKADEAIRLVEPGEDVLNGWRNGLAAVLEGSRATALLAGCAAHLLYEAGRL
;
A
#
# COMPACT_ATOMS: atom_id res chain seq x y z
N LEU A 1 1.99 -18.92 -2.95
CA LEU A 1 2.43 -18.39 -1.64
C LEU A 1 2.58 -16.86 -1.69
N MET A 2 3.32 -16.32 -2.64
CA MET A 2 3.57 -14.88 -2.77
C MET A 2 2.29 -14.07 -2.97
N GLU A 3 1.39 -14.50 -3.86
CA GLU A 3 0.08 -13.85 -4.05
C GLU A 3 -0.76 -13.78 -2.76
N ARG A 4 -0.73 -14.83 -1.94
CA ARG A 4 -1.44 -14.85 -0.66
C ARG A 4 -0.87 -13.79 0.29
N LEU A 5 0.45 -13.65 0.35
CA LEU A 5 1.10 -12.62 1.16
C LEU A 5 0.76 -11.20 0.67
N ILE A 6 0.63 -11.01 -0.65
CA ILE A 6 0.21 -9.72 -1.23
C ILE A 6 -1.21 -9.37 -0.77
N VAL A 7 -2.14 -10.33 -0.84
CA VAL A 7 -3.53 -10.15 -0.40
C VAL A 7 -3.60 -9.89 1.11
N GLU A 8 -2.94 -10.70 1.93
CA GLU A 8 -2.91 -10.53 3.39
C GLU A 8 -2.30 -9.17 3.76
N GLY A 9 -1.21 -8.78 3.09
CA GLY A 9 -0.56 -7.48 3.27
C GLY A 9 -1.48 -6.32 2.91
N ALA A 10 -2.20 -6.42 1.77
CA ALA A 10 -3.14 -5.41 1.33
C ALA A 10 -4.29 -5.20 2.33
N ILE A 11 -4.78 -6.28 2.94
CA ILE A 11 -5.84 -6.23 3.96
C ILE A 11 -5.32 -5.60 5.26
N ALA A 12 -4.10 -5.93 5.68
CA ALA A 12 -3.51 -5.42 6.92
C ALA A 12 -3.03 -3.97 6.82
N LEU A 13 -2.65 -3.52 5.62
CA LEU A 13 -1.99 -2.24 5.38
C LEU A 13 -2.76 -1.01 5.92
N PRO A 14 -4.09 -0.86 5.70
CA PRO A 14 -4.86 0.28 6.21
C PRO A 14 -4.96 0.32 7.74
N TYR A 15 -4.74 -0.82 8.41
CA TYR A 15 -4.71 -0.90 9.88
C TYR A 15 -3.32 -0.55 10.41
N ALA A 16 -2.28 -1.04 9.76
CA ALA A 16 -0.89 -0.72 10.10
C ALA A 16 -0.56 0.77 9.92
N ALA A 17 -1.25 1.46 9.02
CA ALA A 17 -1.03 2.87 8.73
C ALA A 17 -1.62 3.84 9.77
N ARG A 18 -2.37 3.36 10.76
CA ARG A 18 -3.14 4.22 11.69
C ARG A 18 -2.29 4.71 12.85
N ASP A 19 -2.46 6.00 13.17
CA ASP A 19 -1.92 6.64 14.38
C ASP A 19 -0.41 6.44 14.58
N LEU A 20 0.32 6.31 13.47
CA LEU A 20 1.77 6.20 13.49
C LEU A 20 2.43 7.55 13.80
N ASP A 21 3.50 7.51 14.60
CA ASP A 21 4.42 8.64 14.71
C ASP A 21 5.21 8.86 13.40
N GLU A 22 5.93 9.97 13.32
CA GLU A 22 6.68 10.36 12.12
C GLU A 22 7.72 9.31 11.70
N GLN A 23 8.41 8.69 12.66
CA GLN A 23 9.45 7.71 12.40
C GLN A 23 8.85 6.42 11.84
N ALA A 24 7.79 5.92 12.47
CA ALA A 24 7.07 4.74 12.04
C ALA A 24 6.39 4.96 10.68
N ALA A 25 5.82 6.13 10.43
CA ALA A 25 5.24 6.48 9.14
C ALA A 25 6.29 6.49 8.02
N ALA A 26 7.47 7.08 8.26
CA ALA A 26 8.56 7.09 7.29
C ALA A 26 9.06 5.66 6.98
N ALA A 27 9.19 4.81 8.01
CA ALA A 27 9.56 3.41 7.83
C ALA A 27 8.53 2.65 7.00
N LEU A 28 7.23 2.85 7.28
CA LEU A 28 6.15 2.21 6.54
C LEU A 28 6.08 2.69 5.07
N VAL A 29 6.35 3.96 4.79
CA VAL A 29 6.47 4.46 3.41
C VAL A 29 7.58 3.73 2.65
N SER A 30 8.75 3.56 3.25
CA SER A 30 9.85 2.82 2.62
C SER A 30 9.46 1.36 2.34
N ALA A 31 8.78 0.72 3.29
CA ALA A 31 8.29 -0.65 3.13
C ALA A 31 7.23 -0.77 2.03
N MET A 32 6.27 0.16 1.97
CA MET A 32 5.22 0.19 0.94
C MET A 32 5.81 0.30 -0.47
N ARG A 33 6.80 1.16 -0.68
CA ARG A 33 7.46 1.31 -1.99
C ARG A 33 8.18 0.03 -2.42
N LYS A 34 8.95 -0.57 -1.51
CA LYS A 34 9.63 -1.84 -1.77
C LYS A 34 8.65 -2.98 -2.05
N ALA A 35 7.52 -3.01 -1.34
CA ALA A 35 6.48 -3.98 -1.58
C ALA A 35 5.85 -3.79 -2.95
N ASP A 36 5.52 -2.56 -3.35
CA ASP A 36 4.96 -2.25 -4.67
C ASP A 36 5.92 -2.65 -5.81
N GLU A 37 7.20 -2.30 -5.69
CA GLU A 37 8.24 -2.72 -6.63
C GLU A 37 8.34 -4.25 -6.74
N ALA A 38 8.37 -4.96 -5.60
CA ALA A 38 8.41 -6.41 -5.58
C ALA A 38 7.15 -7.04 -6.19
N ILE A 39 5.98 -6.46 -5.96
CA ILE A 39 4.71 -6.90 -6.55
C ILE A 39 4.75 -6.73 -8.07
N ARG A 40 5.26 -5.61 -8.59
CA ARG A 40 5.42 -5.39 -10.04
C ARG A 40 6.34 -6.46 -10.67
N LEU A 41 7.43 -6.82 -9.98
CA LEU A 41 8.38 -7.84 -10.48
C LEU A 41 7.82 -9.26 -10.52
N VAL A 42 6.88 -9.58 -9.63
CA VAL A 42 6.26 -10.91 -9.54
C VAL A 42 5.17 -11.09 -10.59
N GLU A 43 4.69 -9.99 -11.21
CA GLU A 43 3.62 -9.97 -12.20
C GLU A 43 2.41 -10.84 -11.77
N PRO A 44 1.84 -10.61 -10.57
CA PRO A 44 0.76 -11.44 -10.06
C PRO A 44 -0.50 -11.28 -10.91
N GLY A 45 -1.44 -12.22 -10.75
CA GLY A 45 -2.74 -12.13 -11.40
C GLY A 45 -3.44 -10.78 -11.14
N GLU A 46 -4.24 -10.33 -12.10
CA GLU A 46 -4.88 -9.01 -12.07
C GLU A 46 -5.74 -8.79 -10.82
N ASP A 47 -6.42 -9.83 -10.34
CA ASP A 47 -7.22 -9.79 -9.10
C ASP A 47 -6.36 -9.50 -7.85
N VAL A 48 -5.17 -10.09 -7.78
CA VAL A 48 -4.22 -9.89 -6.67
C VAL A 48 -3.65 -8.48 -6.71
N LEU A 49 -3.30 -8.00 -7.91
CA LEU A 49 -2.82 -6.64 -8.12
C LEU A 49 -3.90 -5.60 -7.78
N ASN A 50 -5.16 -5.87 -8.15
CA ASN A 50 -6.30 -5.04 -7.78
C ASN A 50 -6.53 -5.06 -6.26
N GLY A 51 -6.38 -6.21 -5.60
CA GLY A 51 -6.42 -6.31 -4.14
C GLY A 51 -5.40 -5.40 -3.45
N TRP A 52 -4.14 -5.42 -3.91
CA TRP A 52 -3.10 -4.52 -3.42
C TRP A 52 -3.46 -3.04 -3.59
N ARG A 53 -3.92 -2.66 -4.79
CA ARG A 53 -4.35 -1.28 -5.08
C ARG A 53 -5.53 -0.84 -4.21
N ASN A 54 -6.49 -1.73 -3.94
CA ASN A 54 -7.59 -1.44 -3.03
C ASN A 54 -7.10 -1.20 -1.59
N GLY A 55 -6.08 -1.95 -1.14
CA GLY A 55 -5.41 -1.70 0.14
C GLY A 55 -4.75 -0.31 0.19
N LEU A 56 -4.06 0.10 -0.88
CA LEU A 56 -3.50 1.46 -0.98
C LEU A 56 -4.60 2.54 -0.97
N ALA A 57 -5.70 2.32 -1.70
CA ALA A 57 -6.84 3.25 -1.71
C ALA A 57 -7.44 3.41 -0.31
N ALA A 58 -7.58 2.31 0.44
CA ALA A 58 -8.07 2.35 1.82
C ALA A 58 -7.12 3.09 2.79
N VAL A 59 -5.80 3.10 2.53
CA VAL A 59 -4.86 3.97 3.26
C VAL A 59 -5.08 5.43 2.91
N LEU A 60 -5.24 5.75 1.62
CA LEU A 60 -5.47 7.10 1.13
C LEU A 60 -6.78 7.71 1.67
N GLU A 61 -7.85 6.92 1.67
CA GLU A 61 -9.18 7.33 2.17
C GLU A 61 -9.27 7.30 3.72
N GLY A 62 -8.29 6.68 4.37
CA GLY A 62 -8.27 6.50 5.83
C GLY A 62 -7.97 7.78 6.59
N SER A 63 -8.92 8.26 7.39
CA SER A 63 -8.79 9.51 8.18
C SER A 63 -7.74 9.48 9.30
N ARG A 64 -7.18 8.31 9.63
CA ARG A 64 -6.18 8.10 10.70
C ARG A 64 -4.77 7.81 10.19
N ALA A 65 -4.59 7.79 8.86
CA ALA A 65 -3.27 7.72 8.27
C ALA A 65 -2.59 9.09 8.32
N THR A 66 -1.27 9.11 8.46
CA THR A 66 -0.51 10.37 8.34
C THR A 66 -0.57 10.87 6.89
N ALA A 67 -0.47 12.19 6.70
CA ALA A 67 -0.46 12.78 5.36
C ALA A 67 0.66 12.22 4.47
N LEU A 68 1.79 11.84 5.08
CA LEU A 68 2.91 11.19 4.39
C LEU A 68 2.53 9.83 3.79
N LEU A 69 1.82 9.00 4.55
CA LEU A 69 1.35 7.69 4.09
C LEU A 69 0.24 7.83 3.04
N ALA A 70 -0.71 8.74 3.25
CA ALA A 70 -1.75 9.04 2.28
C ALA A 70 -1.14 9.52 0.94
N GLY A 71 -0.17 10.44 0.99
CA GLY A 71 0.54 10.92 -0.20
C GLY A 71 1.33 9.81 -0.91
N CYS A 72 1.97 8.91 -0.16
CA CYS A 72 2.64 7.74 -0.74
C CYS A 72 1.66 6.82 -1.46
N ALA A 73 0.53 6.49 -0.82
CA ALA A 73 -0.51 5.65 -1.41
C ALA A 73 -1.11 6.29 -2.69
N ALA A 74 -1.41 7.59 -2.66
CA ALA A 74 -1.89 8.33 -3.83
C ALA A 74 -0.88 8.28 -4.98
N HIS A 75 0.41 8.49 -4.68
CA HIS A 75 1.45 8.45 -5.70
C HIS A 75 1.59 7.08 -6.36
N LEU A 76 1.57 5.99 -5.58
CA LEU A 76 1.61 4.62 -6.12
C LEU A 76 0.37 4.30 -6.97
N LEU A 77 -0.82 4.76 -6.56
CA LEU A 77 -2.05 4.61 -7.34
C LEU A 77 -2.01 5.41 -8.64
N TYR A 78 -1.46 6.63 -8.62
CA TYR A 78 -1.27 7.46 -9.81
C TYR A 78 -0.31 6.78 -10.81
N GLU A 79 0.83 6.26 -10.36
CA GLU A 79 1.74 5.49 -11.22
C GLU A 79 1.07 4.26 -11.84
N ALA A 80 0.13 3.65 -11.12
CA ALA A 80 -0.66 2.53 -11.60
C ALA A 80 -1.81 2.94 -12.54
N GLY A 81 -1.99 4.24 -12.85
CA GLY A 81 -3.06 4.76 -13.70
C GLY A 81 -4.45 4.69 -13.06
N ARG A 82 -4.53 4.72 -11.72
CA ARG A 82 -5.78 4.57 -10.94
C ARG A 82 -6.26 5.86 -10.27
N LEU A 83 -5.55 6.96 -10.52
CA LEU A 83 -5.85 8.32 -10.08
C LEU A 83 -5.67 9.27 -11.27
#